data_AF-A0A1W9Q755-F1
#
_entry.id   AF-A0A1W9Q755-F1
#
_cell.length_a   1.000
_cell.length_b   1.000
_cell.length_c   1.000
_cell.angle_alpha   90.00
_cell.angle_beta   90.00
_cell.angle_gamma   90.00
#
_symmetry.space_group_name_H-M   'P 1'
#
loop_
_entity.id
_entity.type
_entity.pdbx_description
1 polymer ?
#
loop_
_entity_poly.entity_id
_entity_poly.type
_entity_poly.pdbx_seq_one_letter_code
_entity_poly.pdbx_strand_id
1 'polypeptide(L)'
;MVVSVDSQVIGSAFVSATTYTDYSYTFEAAAGIQEIRVTFGNDYYNGNTNPPEDRNLWLDSIGVECADEVPPGPCDGLCANPEYMSWSGSSYNSGNLGTGAVCRETLQPVANGNCGNFAGGRQLLVNGVQKVCSGANWLTPPTPRNGGYCIQTTAGNHSYAYFALW
;
A
#
# COMPACT_ATOMS: atom_id res chain seq x y z
N MET A 1 4.85 -22.27 12.57
CA MET A 1 5.52 -22.06 11.26
C MET A 1 5.87 -20.58 11.13
N VAL A 2 7.07 -20.27 10.64
CA VAL A 2 7.49 -18.90 10.29
C VAL A 2 7.97 -18.94 8.84
N VAL A 3 7.60 -17.95 8.02
CA VAL A 3 8.02 -17.85 6.62
C VAL A 3 8.85 -16.57 6.45
N SER A 4 9.99 -16.69 5.76
CA SER A 4 10.84 -15.56 5.41
C SER A 4 11.26 -15.59 3.94
N VAL A 5 11.55 -14.42 3.40
CA VAL A 5 12.29 -14.23 2.15
C VAL A 5 13.63 -13.60 2.48
N ASP A 6 14.72 -14.26 2.11
CA ASP A 6 16.06 -14.00 2.61
C ASP A 6 16.06 -13.89 4.16
N SER A 7 16.48 -12.76 4.71
CA SER A 7 16.46 -12.50 6.15
C SER A 7 15.17 -11.85 6.67
N GLN A 8 14.21 -11.51 5.80
CA GLN A 8 12.98 -10.83 6.19
C GLN A 8 11.87 -11.84 6.50
N VAL A 9 11.40 -11.87 7.74
CA VAL A 9 10.18 -12.62 8.10
C VAL A 9 8.97 -11.94 7.45
N ILE A 10 8.24 -12.68 6.62
CA ILE A 10 7.04 -12.21 5.91
C ILE A 10 5.75 -12.66 6.61
N GLY A 11 5.84 -13.66 7.50
CA GLY A 11 4.70 -14.08 8.29
C GLY A 11 4.97 -15.25 9.23
N SER A 12 3.99 -15.52 10.09
CA SER A 12 4.02 -16.66 11.00
C SER A 12 2.60 -17.16 11.27
N ALA A 13 2.46 -18.45 11.54
CA ALA A 13 1.19 -19.07 11.91
C ALA A 13 1.40 -20.20 12.92
N PHE A 14 0.42 -20.35 13.83
CA PHE A 14 0.20 -21.60 14.57
C PHE A 14 -0.60 -22.54 13.68
N VAL A 15 0.05 -23.60 13.19
CA VAL A 15 -0.59 -24.60 12.32
C VAL A 15 -1.22 -25.66 13.21
N SER A 16 -2.53 -25.57 13.43
CA SER A 16 -3.31 -26.53 14.23
C SER A 16 -4.20 -27.44 13.38
N ALA A 17 -4.32 -27.17 12.08
CA ALA A 17 -5.08 -28.00 11.16
C ALA A 17 -4.41 -29.37 10.99
N THR A 18 -5.22 -30.43 10.93
CA THR A 18 -4.77 -31.82 10.72
C THR A 18 -4.94 -32.29 9.28
N THR A 19 -5.39 -31.39 8.40
CA THR A 19 -5.48 -31.56 6.94
C THR A 19 -4.66 -30.49 6.26
N TYR A 20 -4.16 -30.75 5.04
CA TYR A 20 -3.49 -29.73 4.25
C TYR A 20 -4.37 -28.48 4.13
N THR A 21 -3.79 -27.35 4.48
CA THR A 21 -4.43 -26.04 4.52
C THR A 21 -3.45 -25.03 3.97
N ASP A 22 -3.91 -24.20 3.04
CA ASP A 22 -3.06 -23.20 2.41
C ASP A 22 -2.82 -22.02 3.37
N TYR A 23 -1.56 -21.55 3.38
CA TYR A 23 -1.13 -20.35 4.09
C TYR A 23 -0.44 -19.42 3.09
N SER A 24 -0.95 -18.21 2.93
CA SER A 24 -0.48 -17.26 1.92
C SER A 24 0.07 -16.00 2.57
N TYR A 25 1.17 -15.49 2.03
CA TYR A 25 1.85 -14.28 2.47
C TYR A 25 2.30 -13.48 1.24
N THR A 26 2.28 -12.15 1.33
CA THR A 26 2.72 -11.26 0.24
C THR A 26 4.10 -10.69 0.56
N PHE A 27 4.91 -10.52 -0.48
CA PHE A 27 6.26 -9.96 -0.37
C PHE A 27 6.57 -9.14 -1.64
N GLU A 28 7.02 -7.90 -1.46
CA GLU A 28 7.52 -7.05 -2.54
C GLU A 28 8.91 -7.54 -2.97
N ALA A 29 8.96 -8.36 -4.02
CA ALA A 29 10.17 -9.01 -4.45
C ALA A 29 11.13 -8.07 -5.19
N ALA A 30 12.41 -8.08 -4.80
CA ALA A 30 13.45 -7.48 -5.62
C ALA A 30 13.81 -8.37 -6.82
N ALA A 31 14.33 -7.78 -7.90
CA ALA A 31 14.85 -8.56 -9.02
C ALA A 31 16.08 -9.38 -8.60
N GLY A 32 16.13 -10.64 -9.02
CA GLY A 32 17.24 -11.55 -8.72
C GLY A 32 16.78 -12.83 -8.01
N ILE A 33 17.75 -13.61 -7.54
CA ILE A 33 17.51 -14.84 -6.77
C ILE A 33 17.29 -14.43 -5.31
N GLN A 34 16.23 -14.96 -4.71
CA GLN A 34 15.89 -14.78 -3.29
C GLN A 34 15.55 -16.14 -2.68
N GLU A 35 15.90 -16.35 -1.41
CA GLU A 35 15.62 -17.60 -0.69
C GLU A 35 14.25 -17.51 0.00
N ILE A 36 13.35 -18.46 -0.25
CA ILE A 36 12.17 -18.66 0.59
C ILE A 36 12.51 -19.70 1.65
N ARG A 37 12.29 -19.36 2.92
CA ARG A 37 12.54 -20.26 4.06
C ARG A 37 11.27 -20.43 4.89
N VAL A 38 10.87 -21.69 5.05
CA VAL A 38 9.79 -22.09 5.97
C VAL A 38 10.42 -22.76 7.19
N THR A 39 10.23 -22.16 8.36
CA THR A 39 10.82 -22.61 9.62
C THR A 39 9.76 -23.23 10.53
N PHE A 40 9.99 -24.47 10.95
CA PHE A 40 9.27 -25.11 12.04
C PHE A 40 10.01 -24.85 13.36
N GLY A 41 9.61 -23.79 14.06
CA GLY A 41 10.34 -23.29 15.23
C GLY A 41 9.92 -23.86 16.59
N ASN A 42 8.90 -24.72 16.63
CA ASN A 42 8.35 -25.27 17.87
C ASN A 42 8.26 -26.80 17.82
N ASP A 43 9.31 -27.46 17.33
CA ASP A 43 9.45 -28.90 17.48
C ASP A 43 9.34 -29.30 18.97
N TYR A 44 8.66 -30.42 19.24
CA TYR A 44 8.52 -31.00 20.57
C TYR A 44 8.00 -32.41 20.49
N TYR A 45 8.70 -33.28 21.21
CA TYR A 45 8.33 -34.66 21.44
C TYR A 45 8.26 -34.94 22.94
N ASN A 46 7.20 -35.62 23.39
CA ASN A 46 7.04 -36.08 24.77
C ASN A 46 6.51 -37.52 24.81
N GLY A 47 7.44 -38.47 24.93
CA GLY A 47 7.15 -39.90 25.04
C GLY A 47 6.48 -40.35 26.35
N ASN A 48 6.32 -39.47 27.33
CA ASN A 48 5.70 -39.81 28.62
C ASN A 48 4.16 -39.64 28.63
N THR A 49 3.59 -39.21 27.51
CA THR A 49 2.14 -39.09 27.32
C THR A 49 1.58 -40.34 26.63
N ASN A 50 0.27 -40.58 26.74
CA ASN A 50 -0.40 -41.71 26.08
C ASN A 50 -1.65 -41.22 25.32
N PRO A 51 -1.61 -41.11 23.98
CA PRO A 51 -0.46 -41.42 23.12
C PRO A 51 0.70 -40.40 23.30
N PRO A 52 1.94 -40.73 22.90
CA PRO A 52 3.03 -39.78 22.84
C PRO A 52 2.65 -38.53 22.05
N GLU A 53 2.95 -37.36 22.59
CA GLU A 53 2.84 -36.09 21.90
C GLU A 53 4.05 -35.91 20.97
N ASP A 54 3.79 -35.64 19.70
CA ASP A 54 4.81 -35.37 18.70
C ASP A 54 4.32 -34.26 17.75
N ARG A 55 5.02 -33.13 17.74
CA ARG A 55 4.67 -31.98 16.89
C ARG A 55 5.51 -32.04 15.63
N ASN A 56 4.85 -32.27 14.50
CA ASN A 56 5.47 -32.21 13.19
C ASN A 56 4.82 -31.12 12.33
N LEU A 57 5.55 -30.64 11.33
CA LEU A 57 5.02 -29.80 10.25
C LEU A 57 5.20 -30.54 8.94
N TRP A 58 4.10 -30.90 8.29
CA TRP A 58 4.11 -31.45 6.93
C TRP A 58 3.89 -30.32 5.92
N LEU A 59 4.71 -30.31 4.88
CA LEU A 59 4.62 -29.36 3.78
C LEU A 59 4.42 -30.16 2.49
N ASP A 60 3.36 -29.85 1.76
CA ASP A 60 3.07 -30.50 0.47
C ASP A 60 3.83 -29.79 -0.66
N SER A 61 3.50 -28.50 -0.87
CA SER A 61 4.15 -27.66 -1.87
C SER A 61 4.29 -26.21 -1.41
N ILE A 62 5.16 -25.46 -2.10
CA ILE A 62 5.25 -24.01 -2.01
C ILE A 62 4.94 -23.45 -3.40
N GLY A 63 3.87 -22.68 -3.50
CA GLY A 63 3.55 -21.88 -4.67
C GLY A 63 4.18 -20.49 -4.56
N VAL A 64 4.81 -20.02 -5.64
CA VAL A 64 5.21 -18.62 -5.79
C VAL A 64 4.45 -18.08 -6.98
N GLU A 65 3.48 -17.24 -6.68
CA GLU A 65 2.67 -16.56 -7.67
C GLU A 65 2.98 -15.07 -7.56
N CYS A 66 3.10 -14.40 -8.71
CA CYS A 66 2.89 -12.97 -8.69
C CYS A 66 1.45 -12.78 -8.22
N ALA A 67 1.24 -11.97 -7.18
CA ALA A 67 -0.10 -11.41 -7.00
C ALA A 67 -0.51 -10.85 -8.37
N ASP A 68 -1.76 -11.09 -8.80
CA ASP A 68 -2.30 -10.39 -9.96
C ASP A 68 -1.82 -8.95 -9.88
N GLU A 69 -1.21 -8.43 -10.96
CA GLU A 69 -0.80 -7.02 -11.08
C GLU A 69 -1.85 -6.21 -10.33
N VAL A 70 -1.47 -5.59 -9.20
CA VAL A 70 -2.41 -4.75 -8.44
C VAL A 70 -3.01 -3.85 -9.50
N PRO A 71 -4.33 -3.92 -9.78
CA PRO A 71 -4.91 -3.22 -10.91
C PRO A 71 -4.42 -1.78 -10.83
N PRO A 72 -3.80 -1.26 -11.90
CA PRO A 72 -2.92 -0.11 -11.79
C PRO A 72 -3.64 0.99 -11.02
N GLY A 73 -3.06 1.47 -9.92
CA GLY A 73 -3.71 2.49 -9.09
C GLY A 73 -3.93 3.78 -9.88
N PRO A 74 -4.75 4.72 -9.40
CA PRO A 74 -4.91 6.02 -10.05
C PRO A 74 -3.57 6.75 -10.30
N CYS A 75 -2.59 6.56 -9.42
CA CYS A 75 -1.24 7.15 -9.55
C CYS A 75 -0.27 6.35 -10.41
N ASP A 76 -0.69 5.22 -11.00
CA ASP A 76 0.17 4.42 -11.86
C ASP A 76 0.73 5.23 -13.05
N GLY A 77 2.05 5.12 -13.23
CA GLY A 77 2.84 5.88 -14.20
C GLY A 77 2.97 7.39 -13.92
N LEU A 78 2.43 7.91 -12.81
CA LEU A 78 2.47 9.34 -12.49
C LEU A 78 3.45 9.67 -11.33
N CYS A 79 3.50 8.84 -10.30
CA CYS A 79 4.46 8.95 -9.21
C CYS A 79 4.69 7.59 -8.51
N ALA A 80 5.78 7.49 -7.75
CA ALA A 80 6.12 6.28 -7.01
C ALA A 80 5.52 6.29 -5.59
N ASN A 81 5.17 5.10 -5.08
CA ASN A 81 4.69 4.85 -3.72
C ASN A 81 3.53 5.77 -3.28
N PRO A 82 2.38 5.76 -3.99
CA PRO A 82 1.24 6.61 -3.62
C PRO A 82 0.68 6.24 -2.24
N GLU A 83 0.38 7.24 -1.42
CA GLU A 83 -0.37 7.08 -0.18
C GLU A 83 -1.88 7.01 -0.49
N TYR A 84 -2.54 5.91 -0.12
CA TYR A 84 -3.99 5.82 -0.28
C TYR A 84 -4.72 6.77 0.68
N MET A 85 -5.67 7.54 0.16
CA MET A 85 -6.52 8.45 0.94
C MET A 85 -8.00 8.09 0.78
N SER A 86 -8.70 8.08 1.91
CA SER A 86 -10.15 7.94 2.00
C SER A 86 -10.70 8.87 3.08
N TRP A 87 -11.97 9.22 2.96
CA TRP A 87 -12.68 10.06 3.92
C TRP A 87 -14.11 9.57 4.14
N SER A 88 -14.60 9.75 5.36
CA SER A 88 -16.02 9.59 5.72
C SER A 88 -16.68 10.96 5.73
N GLY A 89 -17.52 11.25 4.74
CA GLY A 89 -18.23 12.52 4.61
C GLY A 89 -18.10 13.14 3.23
N SER A 90 -18.29 14.46 3.14
CA SER A 90 -18.33 15.20 1.87
C SER A 90 -17.00 15.87 1.49
N SER A 91 -15.94 15.72 2.28
CA SER A 91 -14.66 16.37 1.98
C SER A 91 -13.46 15.67 2.59
N TYR A 92 -12.32 15.82 1.93
CA TYR A 92 -10.99 15.47 2.44
C TYR A 92 -10.14 16.72 2.59
N ASN A 93 -9.30 16.78 3.63
CA ASN A 93 -8.27 17.79 3.81
C ASN A 93 -6.93 17.09 4.01
N SER A 94 -5.91 17.48 3.25
CA SER A 94 -4.59 16.84 3.31
C SER A 94 -3.82 17.09 4.60
N GLY A 95 -4.19 18.12 5.36
CA GLY A 95 -3.35 18.74 6.37
C GLY A 95 -2.11 19.40 5.75
N ASN A 96 -1.12 19.67 6.60
CA ASN A 96 0.17 20.22 6.19
C ASN A 96 0.95 19.17 5.37
N LEU A 97 1.31 19.52 4.14
CA LEU A 97 2.01 18.63 3.22
C LEU A 97 3.53 18.53 3.46
N GLY A 98 4.09 19.33 4.37
CA GLY A 98 5.54 19.48 4.48
C GLY A 98 6.13 20.14 3.23
N THR A 99 7.46 20.10 3.08
CA THR A 99 8.17 20.72 1.94
C THR A 99 8.45 19.75 0.80
N GLY A 100 8.32 18.44 1.04
CA GLY A 100 8.53 17.39 0.05
C GLY A 100 7.42 17.32 -1.00
N ALA A 101 7.71 16.61 -2.10
CA ALA A 101 6.69 16.17 -3.03
C ALA A 101 5.76 15.16 -2.34
N VAL A 102 4.50 15.13 -2.74
CA VAL A 102 3.48 14.23 -2.20
C VAL A 102 2.78 13.52 -3.35
N CYS A 103 2.55 12.23 -3.19
CA CYS A 103 1.82 11.37 -4.11
C CYS A 103 0.72 10.66 -3.31
N ARG A 104 -0.55 10.94 -3.61
CA ARG A 104 -1.72 10.37 -2.94
C ARG A 104 -2.74 9.88 -3.95
N GLU A 105 -3.45 8.82 -3.63
CA GLU A 105 -4.50 8.31 -4.53
C GLU A 105 -5.78 7.94 -3.79
N THR A 106 -6.90 8.01 -4.51
CA THR A 106 -8.20 7.63 -3.99
C THR A 106 -9.08 7.01 -5.06
N LEU A 107 -9.94 6.08 -4.66
CA LEU A 107 -11.06 5.60 -5.48
C LEU A 107 -12.36 6.35 -5.18
N GLN A 108 -12.36 7.28 -4.22
CA GLN A 108 -13.53 8.08 -3.95
C GLN A 108 -13.76 9.10 -5.07
N PRO A 109 -15.03 9.37 -5.43
CA PRO A 109 -15.34 10.37 -6.43
C PRO A 109 -14.85 11.74 -5.96
N VAL A 110 -14.14 12.43 -6.84
CA VAL A 110 -13.76 13.83 -6.67
C VAL A 110 -14.62 14.63 -7.63
N ALA A 111 -15.42 15.55 -7.11
CA ALA A 111 -16.25 16.49 -7.86
C ALA A 111 -15.57 17.85 -7.98
N ASN A 112 -14.84 18.29 -6.95
CA ASN A 112 -14.08 19.54 -6.97
C ASN A 112 -12.94 19.53 -5.93
N GLY A 113 -12.19 20.63 -5.85
CA GLY A 113 -11.08 20.74 -4.91
C GLY A 113 -10.45 22.12 -4.89
N ASN A 114 -9.53 22.30 -3.95
CA ASN A 114 -8.83 23.54 -3.70
C ASN A 114 -7.41 23.24 -3.21
N CYS A 115 -6.50 24.18 -3.39
CA CYS A 115 -5.17 24.17 -2.81
C CYS A 115 -4.80 25.56 -2.30
N GLY A 116 -4.15 25.57 -1.13
CA GLY A 116 -3.73 26.78 -0.45
C GLY A 116 -2.24 26.78 -0.14
N ASN A 117 -1.64 27.97 -0.15
CA ASN A 117 -0.23 28.22 0.18
C ASN A 117 0.79 27.56 -0.76
N PHE A 118 0.40 27.21 -1.99
CA PHE A 118 1.31 26.74 -3.02
C PHE A 118 2.08 27.95 -3.58
N ALA A 119 3.29 28.16 -3.08
CA ALA A 119 4.19 29.24 -3.49
C ALA A 119 5.52 28.68 -4.02
N GLY A 120 6.32 29.53 -4.66
CA GLY A 120 7.67 29.18 -5.10
C GLY A 120 7.73 28.11 -6.18
N GLY A 121 6.70 28.01 -7.04
CA GLY A 121 6.64 27.00 -8.11
C GLY A 121 6.09 25.65 -7.67
N ARG A 122 5.59 25.51 -6.43
CA ARG A 122 4.85 24.31 -6.00
C ARG A 122 3.58 24.17 -6.84
N GLN A 123 3.32 22.97 -7.36
CA GLN A 123 2.17 22.68 -8.22
C GLN A 123 1.32 21.57 -7.61
N LEU A 124 0.00 21.69 -7.76
CA LEU A 124 -0.94 20.59 -7.57
C LEU A 124 -1.26 20.01 -8.94
N LEU A 125 -1.14 18.69 -9.11
CA LEU A 125 -1.62 17.96 -10.27
C LEU A 125 -2.65 16.94 -9.82
N VAL A 126 -3.71 16.81 -10.60
CA VAL A 126 -4.72 15.76 -10.45
C VAL A 126 -4.67 14.93 -11.72
N ASN A 127 -4.43 13.63 -11.63
CA ASN A 127 -4.28 12.74 -12.79
C ASN A 127 -3.28 13.26 -13.84
N GLY A 128 -2.17 13.85 -13.40
CA GLY A 128 -1.15 14.46 -14.25
C GLY A 128 -1.51 15.84 -14.83
N VAL A 129 -2.70 16.37 -14.56
CA VAL A 129 -3.14 17.69 -15.03
C VAL A 129 -2.98 18.73 -13.92
N GLN A 130 -2.19 19.78 -14.18
CA GLN A 130 -1.99 20.87 -13.24
C GLN A 130 -3.31 21.59 -12.92
N LYS A 131 -3.57 21.81 -11.63
CA LYS A 131 -4.66 22.63 -11.13
C LYS A 131 -4.14 23.97 -10.61
N VAL A 132 -4.95 25.00 -10.78
CA VAL A 132 -4.60 26.37 -10.37
C VAL A 132 -4.86 26.51 -8.87
N CYS A 133 -3.82 26.90 -8.13
CA CYS A 133 -3.89 27.16 -6.69
C CYS A 133 -3.94 28.66 -6.40
N SER A 134 -5.07 29.29 -6.73
CA SER A 134 -5.27 30.75 -6.59
C SER A 134 -6.18 31.13 -5.42
N GLY A 135 -6.35 30.25 -4.44
CA GLY A 135 -7.30 30.46 -3.33
C GLY A 135 -8.77 30.31 -3.72
N ALA A 136 -9.05 29.78 -4.92
CA ALA A 136 -10.38 29.48 -5.42
C ALA A 136 -10.51 27.98 -5.72
N ASN A 137 -11.74 27.46 -5.64
CA ASN A 137 -12.02 26.07 -5.99
C ASN A 137 -11.87 25.88 -7.50
N TRP A 138 -11.22 24.78 -7.91
CA TRP A 138 -11.28 24.33 -9.29
C TRP A 138 -12.56 23.51 -9.51
N LEU A 139 -13.28 23.80 -10.60
CA LEU A 139 -14.65 23.33 -10.80
C LEU A 139 -14.74 21.97 -11.51
N THR A 140 -13.66 21.49 -12.12
CA THR A 140 -13.71 20.26 -12.90
C THR A 140 -12.40 19.47 -12.75
N PRO A 141 -12.45 18.30 -12.07
CA PRO A 141 -11.33 17.37 -12.08
C PRO A 141 -11.21 16.73 -13.47
N PRO A 142 -10.02 16.24 -13.86
CA PRO A 142 -9.87 15.47 -15.09
C PRO A 142 -10.66 14.17 -14.99
N THR A 143 -10.79 13.43 -16.10
CA THR A 143 -11.40 12.10 -16.07
C THR A 143 -10.67 11.19 -15.07
N PRO A 144 -11.39 10.37 -14.28
CA PRO A 144 -10.79 9.36 -13.42
C PRO A 144 -9.81 8.46 -14.18
N ARG A 145 -8.69 8.12 -13.54
CA ARG A 145 -7.70 7.14 -14.01
C ARG A 145 -7.83 5.90 -13.17
N ASN A 146 -7.95 4.75 -13.82
CA ASN A 146 -8.08 3.44 -13.15
C ASN A 146 -9.11 3.42 -12.01
N GLY A 147 -10.29 4.03 -12.27
CA GLY A 147 -11.38 4.11 -11.30
C GLY A 147 -11.26 5.21 -10.25
N GLY A 148 -10.20 6.02 -10.25
CA GLY A 148 -9.98 7.04 -9.21
C GLY A 148 -9.15 8.25 -9.62
N TYR A 149 -8.52 8.87 -8.62
CA TYR A 149 -7.75 10.10 -8.76
C TYR A 149 -6.39 10.01 -8.09
N CYS A 150 -5.35 10.35 -8.84
CA CYS A 150 -4.02 10.63 -8.34
C CYS A 150 -3.86 12.12 -8.04
N ILE A 151 -3.43 12.44 -6.83
CA ILE A 151 -3.09 13.80 -6.40
C ILE A 151 -1.59 13.88 -6.19
N GLN A 152 -0.97 14.76 -6.96
CA GLN A 152 0.47 14.97 -6.92
C GLN A 152 0.74 16.41 -6.50
N THR A 153 1.71 16.59 -5.62
CA THR A 153 2.27 17.92 -5.37
C THR A 153 3.76 17.87 -5.60
N THR A 154 4.31 18.85 -6.30
CA THR A 154 5.76 19.02 -6.38
C THR A 154 6.30 19.49 -5.02
N ALA A 155 7.61 19.38 -4.81
CA ALA A 155 8.26 19.97 -3.64
C ALA A 155 8.08 21.50 -3.63
N GLY A 156 8.07 22.10 -2.44
CA GLY A 156 7.91 23.54 -2.31
C GLY A 156 8.24 24.07 -0.92
N ASN A 157 8.32 25.41 -0.81
CA ASN A 157 8.90 26.07 0.35
C ASN A 157 7.98 26.10 1.58
N HIS A 158 6.66 26.16 1.38
CA HIS A 158 5.71 26.24 2.49
C HIS A 158 5.34 24.85 2.98
N SER A 159 5.78 24.50 4.19
CA SER A 159 5.44 23.23 4.85
C SER A 159 3.96 23.09 5.20
N TYR A 160 3.25 24.22 5.24
CA TYR A 160 1.83 24.35 5.54
C TYR A 160 0.96 24.52 4.27
N ALA A 161 1.50 24.15 3.10
CA ALA A 161 0.70 23.95 1.91
C ALA A 161 -0.29 22.78 2.15
N TYR A 162 -1.48 22.90 1.57
CA TYR A 162 -2.54 21.89 1.69
C TYR A 162 -3.40 21.83 0.44
N PHE A 163 -4.10 20.71 0.26
CA PHE A 163 -5.21 20.58 -0.66
C PHE A 163 -6.45 20.04 0.05
N ALA A 164 -7.61 20.35 -0.51
CA ALA A 164 -8.88 19.78 -0.10
C ALA A 164 -9.64 19.26 -1.33
N LEU A 165 -10.42 18.20 -1.14
CA LEU A 165 -11.23 17.55 -2.17
C LEU A 165 -12.66 17.41 -1.67
N TRP A 166 -13.62 17.46 -2.59
CA TRP A 166 -15.04 17.23 -2.35
C TRP A 166 -15.64 16.39 -3.48
#